data_AF-A0A2G8HRG1-F1
#
_entry.id   AF-A0A2G8HRG1-F1
#
_cell.length_a   1.000
_cell.length_b   1.000
_cell.length_c   1.000
_cell.angle_alpha   90.00
_cell.angle_beta   90.00
_cell.angle_gamma   90.00
#
_symmetry.space_group_name_H-M   'P 1'
#
loop_
_entity.id
_entity.type
_entity.pdbx_description
1 polymer ?
#
loop_
_entity_poly.entity_id
_entity_poly.type
_entity_poly.pdbx_seq_one_letter_code
_entity_poly.pdbx_strand_id
1 'polypeptide(L)'
;MECNLKLQGEDWMKKQILIATGLAVLSTSAFASKARLEALGQNDDRGSFYVEDARNVFRNAAKVNTHKNYITTEWGTASNTTDDSTTAPHAEGGFFREMGSFNYGVYMGSQIDSQNSSRTAYQAHDNALDLFFGGDMGVQWGARVHYANGNTENAGTFKKEHSNFGLGLGMMMGDIEGYANIILSDESKGGAAAADKFEANGLNLGASYNLNGTKIFVDYDTDGYDDTVSGAKTEQTYTAITVGVGRIHEVSSTARLNMDVKFVSEKDETKTTTTTETKETTLPLTLGFEADATSWLTLRGSVSQNVIINNREVKTTTTNKNTKANTTNVSAGATLNFGKLKVDGSIGTTSHARNAAAQSENGTLALDNVLTRVGVTYWF
;
A
#
# COMPACT_ATOMS: atom_id res chain seq x y z
N MET A 1 62.20 15.75 40.42
CA MET A 1 61.87 14.42 39.84
C MET A 1 60.69 14.66 38.91
N GLU A 2 60.96 15.23 37.75
CA GLU A 2 59.95 15.53 36.72
C GLU A 2 60.44 14.85 35.44
N CYS A 3 59.74 13.80 35.04
CA CYS A 3 60.06 13.02 33.86
C CYS A 3 59.28 13.64 32.68
N ASN A 4 60.01 14.38 31.84
CA ASN A 4 59.58 14.74 30.50
C ASN A 4 59.64 13.47 29.62
N LEU A 5 58.50 12.99 29.14
CA LEU A 5 58.47 12.00 28.06
C LEU A 5 57.73 12.59 26.84
N LYS A 6 58.52 13.13 25.91
CA LYS A 6 58.13 13.28 24.50
C LYS A 6 57.98 11.87 23.92
N LEU A 7 56.82 11.58 23.36
CA LEU A 7 56.67 10.52 22.35
C LEU A 7 56.21 11.18 21.05
N GLN A 8 57.15 11.32 20.11
CA GLN A 8 56.87 11.51 18.69
C GLN A 8 56.90 10.14 18.02
N GLY A 9 55.95 9.92 17.12
CA GLY A 9 56.05 8.94 16.05
C GLY A 9 55.01 7.83 16.14
N GLU A 10 53.92 7.96 15.39
CA GLU A 10 53.59 6.99 14.35
C GLU A 10 52.43 7.51 13.50
N ASP A 11 52.80 8.01 12.33
CA ASP A 11 51.92 8.40 11.24
C ASP A 11 51.68 7.13 10.39
N TRP A 12 50.68 6.31 10.74
CA TRP A 12 50.23 5.21 9.88
C TRP A 12 48.79 4.77 10.18
N MET A 13 47.85 5.22 9.34
CA MET A 13 46.73 4.46 8.72
C MET A 13 45.53 5.36 8.40
N LYS A 14 45.69 6.22 7.39
CA LYS A 14 44.57 6.63 6.53
C LYS A 14 44.27 5.51 5.52
N LYS A 15 43.79 4.36 6.00
CA LYS A 15 43.27 3.30 5.13
C LYS A 15 41.76 3.38 5.12
N GLN A 16 41.27 3.58 3.91
CA GLN A 16 39.90 3.75 3.48
C GLN A 16 38.96 2.77 4.20
N ILE A 17 38.09 3.32 5.04
CA ILE A 17 36.86 2.66 5.45
C ILE A 17 35.96 2.72 4.22
N LEU A 18 36.14 1.76 3.31
CA LEU A 18 35.16 1.44 2.30
C LEU A 18 34.01 0.75 3.05
N ILE A 19 33.01 1.53 3.47
CA ILE A 19 31.74 0.99 3.95
C ILE A 19 31.09 0.34 2.73
N ALA A 20 31.43 -0.93 2.50
CA ALA A 20 30.61 -1.85 1.72
C ALA A 20 29.44 -2.24 2.62
N THR A 21 28.51 -1.31 2.84
CA THR A 21 27.19 -1.62 3.36
C THR A 21 26.59 -2.62 2.39
N GLY A 22 26.28 -3.79 2.94
CA GLY A 22 26.08 -5.02 2.22
C GLY A 22 25.18 -4.84 1.01
N LEU A 23 25.68 -5.37 -0.11
CA LEU A 23 24.83 -5.98 -1.09
C LEU A 23 24.03 -7.05 -0.33
N ALA A 24 22.88 -6.65 0.22
CA ALA A 24 21.89 -7.60 0.68
C ALA A 24 21.71 -8.54 -0.51
N VAL A 25 22.03 -9.81 -0.31
CA VAL A 25 21.49 -10.86 -1.16
C VAL A 25 19.99 -10.67 -1.03
N LEU A 26 19.42 -9.92 -1.98
CA LEU A 26 18.00 -9.90 -2.23
C LEU A 26 17.72 -11.34 -2.59
N SER A 27 17.40 -12.15 -1.57
CA SER A 27 16.78 -13.43 -1.78
C SER A 27 15.68 -13.15 -2.79
N THR A 28 15.62 -13.96 -3.83
CA THR A 28 14.72 -13.84 -4.97
C THR A 28 13.25 -14.06 -4.56
N SER A 29 12.87 -13.65 -3.35
CA SER A 29 11.51 -13.40 -2.89
C SER A 29 10.72 -12.84 -4.06
N ALA A 30 9.59 -13.45 -4.36
CA ALA A 30 8.66 -12.90 -5.33
C ALA A 30 8.37 -11.44 -4.99
N PHE A 31 8.87 -10.51 -5.80
CA PHE A 31 8.27 -9.21 -5.94
C PHE A 31 6.95 -9.46 -6.65
N ALA A 32 5.85 -9.18 -5.98
CA ALA A 32 4.59 -9.77 -6.35
C ALA A 32 3.47 -8.78 -6.25
N SER A 33 2.39 -9.17 -6.89
CA SER A 33 1.13 -8.48 -6.90
C SER A 33 0.60 -8.09 -5.52
N LYS A 34 -0.46 -7.27 -5.52
CA LYS A 34 -1.34 -7.03 -4.36
C LYS A 34 -1.63 -8.30 -3.54
N ALA A 35 -1.89 -9.43 -4.21
CA ALA A 35 -2.14 -10.72 -3.56
C ALA A 35 -1.04 -11.23 -2.61
N ARG A 36 0.24 -10.96 -2.88
CA ARG A 36 1.32 -11.35 -1.95
C ARG A 36 1.25 -10.53 -0.67
N LEU A 37 1.06 -9.22 -0.79
CA LEU A 37 1.00 -8.32 0.35
C LEU A 37 -0.17 -8.71 1.25
N GLU A 38 -1.34 -8.95 0.66
CA GLU A 38 -2.52 -9.43 1.38
C GLU A 38 -2.29 -10.80 2.05
N ALA A 39 -1.65 -11.75 1.35
CA ALA A 39 -1.31 -13.06 1.90
C ALA A 39 -0.32 -13.01 3.08
N LEU A 40 0.39 -11.88 3.24
CA LEU A 40 1.30 -11.59 4.35
C LEU A 40 0.68 -10.63 5.39
N GLY A 41 -0.62 -10.32 5.27
CA GLY A 41 -1.33 -9.41 6.16
C GLY A 41 -0.86 -7.95 6.07
N GLN A 42 -0.32 -7.56 4.91
CA GLN A 42 0.19 -6.23 4.63
C GLN A 42 -0.80 -5.41 3.81
N ASN A 43 -0.63 -4.08 3.84
CA ASN A 43 -1.38 -3.18 2.99
C ASN A 43 -0.95 -3.35 1.52
N ASP A 44 -1.92 -3.45 0.64
CA ASP A 44 -1.82 -3.69 -0.79
C ASP A 44 -1.94 -2.40 -1.62
N ASP A 45 -2.58 -1.36 -1.10
CA ASP A 45 -2.72 -0.06 -1.76
C ASP A 45 -1.41 0.68 -1.98
N ARG A 46 -0.58 0.80 -0.94
CA ARG A 46 0.71 1.52 -1.03
C ARG A 46 1.91 0.62 -0.72
N GLY A 47 1.69 -0.67 -0.45
CA GLY A 47 2.76 -1.61 -0.10
C GLY A 47 3.07 -1.66 1.39
N SER A 48 4.13 -2.38 1.78
CA SER A 48 4.52 -2.57 3.18
C SER A 48 5.69 -1.66 3.58
N PHE A 49 5.82 -1.40 4.88
CA PHE A 49 7.02 -0.73 5.40
C PHE A 49 8.23 -1.64 5.31
N TYR A 50 8.11 -2.90 5.72
CA TYR A 50 9.24 -3.80 5.96
C TYR A 50 9.32 -4.98 5.00
N VAL A 51 8.22 -5.29 4.30
CA VAL A 51 8.22 -6.22 3.17
C VAL A 51 8.45 -5.39 1.91
N GLU A 52 9.57 -5.63 1.22
CA GLU A 52 9.83 -4.96 -0.05
C GLU A 52 9.00 -5.62 -1.16
N ASP A 53 8.37 -4.78 -1.98
CA ASP A 53 7.46 -5.17 -3.04
C ASP A 53 7.33 -4.07 -4.11
N ALA A 54 6.92 -4.44 -5.34
CA ALA A 54 6.69 -3.51 -6.43
C ALA A 54 5.68 -2.40 -6.07
N ARG A 55 4.70 -2.68 -5.21
CA ARG A 55 3.73 -1.69 -4.74
C ARG A 55 4.34 -0.61 -3.83
N ASN A 56 5.52 -0.85 -3.25
CA ASN A 56 6.17 0.13 -2.36
C ASN A 56 6.54 1.45 -3.07
N VAL A 57 6.59 1.47 -4.41
CA VAL A 57 6.76 2.70 -5.20
C VAL A 57 5.64 3.72 -4.96
N PHE A 58 4.44 3.25 -4.60
CA PHE A 58 3.30 4.11 -4.29
C PHE A 58 3.35 4.71 -2.89
N ARG A 59 3.95 4.01 -1.91
CA ARG A 59 4.24 4.58 -0.59
C ARG A 59 5.38 5.58 -0.66
N ASN A 60 6.50 5.17 -1.25
CA ASN A 60 7.70 5.99 -1.36
C ASN A 60 8.20 5.97 -2.81
N ALA A 61 7.99 7.08 -3.53
CA ALA A 61 8.37 7.20 -4.94
C ALA A 61 9.88 6.98 -5.19
N ALA A 62 10.75 7.17 -4.19
CA ALA A 62 12.17 6.86 -4.34
C ALA A 62 12.44 5.36 -4.55
N LYS A 63 11.49 4.48 -4.20
CA LYS A 63 11.61 3.03 -4.44
C LYS A 63 11.65 2.69 -5.93
N VAL A 64 11.38 3.62 -6.83
CA VAL A 64 11.68 3.48 -8.28
C VAL A 64 13.17 3.19 -8.54
N ASN A 65 14.07 3.57 -7.63
CA ASN A 65 15.50 3.30 -7.74
C ASN A 65 15.87 1.85 -7.38
N THR A 66 15.05 1.18 -6.58
CA THR A 66 15.26 -0.21 -6.13
C THR A 66 14.34 -1.20 -6.85
N HIS A 67 13.16 -0.76 -7.26
CA HIS A 67 12.17 -1.52 -8.03
C HIS A 67 12.19 -1.02 -9.48
N LYS A 68 13.03 -1.63 -10.30
CA LYS A 68 13.25 -1.25 -11.69
C LYS A 68 13.44 -2.47 -12.57
N ASN A 69 13.22 -2.31 -13.87
CA ASN A 69 13.38 -3.36 -14.88
C ASN A 69 12.37 -4.49 -14.75
N TYR A 70 11.10 -4.13 -14.64
CA TYR A 70 10.00 -5.10 -14.65
C TYR A 70 8.74 -4.53 -15.33
N ILE A 71 7.84 -5.43 -15.70
CA ILE A 71 6.45 -5.14 -16.01
C ILE A 71 5.59 -5.94 -15.03
N THR A 72 4.52 -5.33 -14.53
CA THR A 72 3.53 -5.97 -13.67
C THR A 72 2.12 -5.70 -14.19
N THR A 73 1.24 -6.68 -14.05
CA THR A 73 -0.18 -6.55 -14.37
C THR A 73 -0.99 -7.26 -13.30
N GLU A 74 -2.00 -6.59 -12.76
CA GLU A 74 -3.02 -7.14 -11.89
C GLU A 74 -4.26 -7.45 -12.72
N TRP A 75 -4.86 -8.61 -12.51
CA TRP A 75 -6.04 -9.05 -13.24
C TRP A 75 -7.27 -8.81 -12.38
N GLY A 76 -8.27 -8.18 -12.98
CA GLY A 76 -9.50 -7.81 -12.30
C GLY A 76 -10.54 -7.23 -13.24
N THR A 77 -11.59 -6.66 -12.68
CA THR A 77 -12.61 -5.96 -13.46
C THR A 77 -12.10 -4.60 -13.91
N ALA A 78 -12.59 -4.11 -15.05
CA ALA A 78 -12.40 -2.72 -15.45
C ALA A 78 -13.46 -1.78 -14.83
N SER A 79 -14.38 -2.31 -14.01
CA SER A 79 -15.50 -1.55 -13.47
C SER A 79 -15.09 -0.86 -12.18
N ASN A 80 -14.85 0.46 -12.22
CA ASN A 80 -14.44 1.25 -11.05
C ASN A 80 -15.61 1.73 -10.18
N THR A 81 -16.73 0.99 -10.17
CA THR A 81 -17.91 1.30 -9.34
C THR A 81 -17.70 0.98 -7.86
N THR A 82 -16.65 0.22 -7.55
CA THR A 82 -16.23 -0.16 -6.20
C THR A 82 -14.73 0.07 -6.06
N ASP A 83 -14.26 0.17 -4.83
CA ASP A 83 -12.83 0.18 -4.53
C ASP A 83 -12.24 -1.22 -4.69
N ASP A 84 -10.94 -1.27 -5.00
CA ASP A 84 -10.19 -2.51 -5.13
C ASP A 84 -10.16 -3.30 -3.82
N SER A 85 -10.35 -4.61 -3.92
CA SER A 85 -10.21 -5.51 -2.77
C SER A 85 -9.90 -6.94 -3.20
N THR A 86 -9.53 -7.78 -2.24
CA THR A 86 -9.44 -9.25 -2.40
C THR A 86 -10.67 -9.88 -3.07
N THR A 87 -11.85 -9.27 -2.86
CA THR A 87 -13.15 -9.81 -3.25
C THR A 87 -13.70 -9.20 -4.55
N ALA A 88 -13.15 -8.04 -4.93
CA ALA A 88 -13.46 -7.28 -6.14
C ALA A 88 -12.13 -6.71 -6.69
N PRO A 89 -11.28 -7.54 -7.31
CA PRO A 89 -10.00 -7.08 -7.82
C PRO A 89 -10.18 -6.22 -9.07
N HIS A 90 -9.34 -5.19 -9.22
CA HIS A 90 -9.33 -4.30 -10.38
C HIS A 90 -8.11 -4.55 -11.27
N ALA A 91 -8.32 -4.34 -12.57
CA ALA A 91 -7.25 -4.44 -13.55
C ALA A 91 -6.36 -3.19 -13.51
N GLU A 92 -5.08 -3.39 -13.26
CA GLU A 92 -4.07 -2.34 -13.25
C GLU A 92 -2.71 -2.89 -13.71
N GLY A 93 -1.73 -2.03 -13.97
CA GLY A 93 -0.41 -2.52 -14.34
C GLY A 93 0.60 -1.41 -14.57
N GLY A 94 1.87 -1.78 -14.53
CA GLY A 94 2.95 -0.83 -14.69
C GLY A 94 4.19 -1.41 -15.33
N PHE A 95 5.00 -0.51 -15.86
CA PHE A 95 6.29 -0.77 -16.46
C PHE A 95 7.32 0.14 -15.84
N PHE A 96 8.43 -0.43 -15.39
CA PHE A 96 9.50 0.30 -14.72
C PHE A 96 10.85 -0.07 -15.34
N ARG A 97 11.68 0.94 -15.60
CA ARG A 97 12.95 0.73 -16.28
C ARG A 97 14.00 1.75 -15.87
N GLU A 98 15.24 1.30 -15.91
CA GLU A 98 16.42 2.13 -15.75
C GLU A 98 16.85 2.76 -17.07
N MET A 99 17.29 4.01 -17.01
CA MET A 99 17.95 4.72 -18.11
C MET A 99 19.11 5.55 -17.56
N GLY A 100 20.32 4.98 -17.64
CA GLY A 100 21.53 5.63 -17.15
C GLY A 100 21.46 5.83 -15.64
N SER A 101 21.60 7.07 -15.18
CA SER A 101 21.54 7.44 -13.76
C SER A 101 20.13 7.67 -13.22
N PHE A 102 19.11 7.50 -14.08
CA PHE A 102 17.71 7.73 -13.72
C PHE A 102 16.88 6.47 -13.87
N ASN A 103 15.79 6.41 -13.13
CA ASN A 103 14.79 5.36 -13.18
C ASN A 103 13.43 6.00 -13.42
N TYR A 104 12.62 5.35 -14.23
CA TYR A 104 11.28 5.84 -14.54
C TYR A 104 10.29 4.68 -14.58
N GLY A 105 9.02 5.03 -14.41
CA GLY A 105 7.93 4.09 -14.55
C GLY A 105 6.65 4.75 -15.00
N VAL A 106 5.81 3.95 -15.64
CA VAL A 106 4.43 4.30 -15.94
C VAL A 106 3.53 3.24 -15.32
N TYR A 107 2.46 3.67 -14.68
CA TYR A 107 1.46 2.78 -14.13
C TYR A 107 0.07 3.26 -14.54
N MET A 108 -0.82 2.32 -14.85
CA MET A 108 -2.15 2.58 -15.39
C MET A 108 -3.19 1.84 -14.55
N GLY A 109 -4.34 2.48 -14.36
CA GLY A 109 -5.49 1.90 -13.68
C GLY A 109 -5.34 1.77 -12.17
N SER A 110 -4.37 2.47 -11.55
CA SER A 110 -4.26 2.47 -10.09
C SER A 110 -5.53 3.05 -9.46
N GLN A 111 -5.98 2.44 -8.36
CA GLN A 111 -7.14 2.91 -7.59
C GLN A 111 -6.74 3.56 -6.26
N ILE A 112 -5.48 3.97 -6.14
CA ILE A 112 -4.97 4.65 -4.95
C ILE A 112 -5.79 5.91 -4.71
N ASP A 113 -6.30 6.03 -3.49
CA ASP A 113 -7.07 7.18 -3.01
C ASP A 113 -8.35 7.43 -3.82
N SER A 114 -8.88 6.41 -4.51
CA SER A 114 -9.97 6.61 -5.47
C SER A 114 -11.33 6.90 -4.85
N GLN A 115 -11.59 6.36 -3.65
CA GLN A 115 -12.83 6.52 -2.89
C GLN A 115 -14.09 6.25 -3.74
N ASN A 116 -14.00 5.33 -4.69
CA ASN A 116 -15.08 4.98 -5.61
C ASN A 116 -16.31 4.43 -4.89
N SER A 117 -16.12 3.72 -3.77
CA SER A 117 -17.25 3.28 -2.93
C SER A 117 -18.09 4.44 -2.37
N SER A 118 -17.51 5.63 -2.22
CA SER A 118 -18.18 6.84 -1.73
C SER A 118 -18.78 7.69 -2.87
N ARG A 119 -18.34 7.48 -4.12
CA ARG A 119 -18.82 8.21 -5.31
C ARG A 119 -20.12 7.66 -5.89
N THR A 120 -21.16 7.62 -5.06
CA THR A 120 -22.47 7.08 -5.51
C THR A 120 -23.11 7.97 -6.58
N ALA A 121 -23.43 7.40 -7.74
CA ALA A 121 -24.03 8.09 -8.89
C ALA A 121 -23.16 9.18 -9.56
N TYR A 122 -21.91 9.36 -9.14
CA TYR A 122 -20.94 10.21 -9.86
C TYR A 122 -20.24 9.42 -10.98
N GLN A 123 -19.44 10.12 -11.80
CA GLN A 123 -18.44 9.44 -12.63
C GLN A 123 -17.41 8.81 -11.69
N ALA A 124 -17.13 7.52 -11.87
CA ALA A 124 -16.11 6.83 -11.10
C ALA A 124 -14.72 7.45 -11.37
N HIS A 125 -13.85 7.43 -10.37
CA HIS A 125 -12.43 7.63 -10.56
C HIS A 125 -11.88 6.45 -11.35
N ASP A 126 -11.67 6.67 -12.64
CA ASP A 126 -11.15 5.72 -13.60
C ASP A 126 -10.03 6.30 -14.46
N ASN A 127 -9.40 5.43 -15.27
CA ASN A 127 -8.36 5.81 -16.22
C ASN A 127 -7.15 6.51 -15.59
N ALA A 128 -6.80 6.15 -14.37
CA ALA A 128 -5.64 6.68 -13.67
C ALA A 128 -4.33 6.38 -14.41
N LEU A 129 -3.46 7.39 -14.42
CA LEU A 129 -2.10 7.35 -14.95
C LEU A 129 -1.15 7.88 -13.86
N ASP A 130 -0.23 7.03 -13.43
CA ASP A 130 0.90 7.43 -12.60
C ASP A 130 2.19 7.44 -13.40
N LEU A 131 2.94 8.53 -13.28
CA LEU A 131 4.27 8.68 -13.84
C LEU A 131 5.28 8.76 -12.71
N PHE A 132 6.28 7.88 -12.73
CA PHE A 132 7.34 7.81 -11.74
C PHE A 132 8.66 8.26 -12.36
N PHE A 133 9.42 9.04 -11.62
CA PHE A 133 10.78 9.41 -11.98
C PHE A 133 11.65 9.52 -10.73
N GLY A 134 12.86 9.01 -10.79
CA GLY A 134 13.80 9.08 -9.68
C GLY A 134 15.24 8.91 -10.12
N GLY A 135 16.15 9.18 -9.19
CA GLY A 135 17.57 9.01 -9.40
C GLY A 135 18.31 8.72 -8.11
N ASP A 136 19.56 8.30 -8.27
CA ASP A 136 20.50 8.08 -7.17
C ASP A 136 21.73 8.98 -7.37
N MET A 137 21.88 9.95 -6.46
CA MET A 137 23.03 10.86 -6.44
C MET A 137 23.67 10.88 -5.04
N GLY A 138 23.78 9.71 -4.41
CA GLY A 138 24.21 9.57 -3.01
C GLY A 138 23.06 9.70 -2.00
N VAL A 139 21.95 10.27 -2.45
CA VAL A 139 20.62 10.13 -1.86
C VAL A 139 19.70 9.65 -2.97
N GLN A 140 18.93 8.59 -2.70
CA GLN A 140 17.91 8.10 -3.63
C GLN A 140 16.67 8.96 -3.45
N TRP A 141 16.17 9.52 -4.54
CA TRP A 141 14.98 10.34 -4.54
C TRP A 141 14.04 9.89 -5.65
N GLY A 142 12.75 10.19 -5.49
CA GLY A 142 11.76 9.95 -6.52
C GLY A 142 10.54 10.83 -6.37
N ALA A 143 9.85 11.01 -7.49
CA ALA A 143 8.58 11.70 -7.59
C ALA A 143 7.58 10.84 -8.38
N ARG A 144 6.32 10.93 -7.99
CA ARG A 144 5.15 10.35 -8.66
C ARG A 144 4.19 11.48 -8.99
N VAL A 145 3.76 11.57 -10.24
CA VAL A 145 2.61 12.39 -10.62
C VAL A 145 1.46 11.45 -10.92
N HIS A 146 0.34 11.67 -10.25
CA HIS A 146 -0.89 10.94 -10.46
C HIS A 146 -1.90 11.83 -11.19
N TYR A 147 -2.55 11.30 -12.22
CA TYR A 147 -3.58 11.99 -12.96
C TYR A 147 -4.68 11.02 -13.36
N ALA A 148 -5.93 11.42 -13.19
CA ALA A 148 -7.07 10.70 -13.70
C ALA A 148 -8.16 11.67 -14.15
N ASN A 149 -8.86 11.33 -15.23
CA ASN A 149 -10.01 12.09 -15.67
C ASN A 149 -11.03 11.16 -16.35
N GLY A 150 -12.29 11.58 -16.33
CA GLY A 150 -13.35 10.84 -16.99
C GLY A 150 -14.60 11.68 -17.13
N ASN A 151 -15.41 11.36 -18.15
CA ASN A 151 -16.75 11.91 -18.23
C ASN A 151 -17.72 10.92 -18.90
N THR A 152 -19.00 11.09 -18.56
CA THR A 152 -20.11 10.40 -19.23
C THR A 152 -21.18 11.42 -19.55
N GLU A 153 -21.62 11.44 -20.82
CA GLU A 153 -22.69 12.30 -21.30
C GLU A 153 -23.69 11.46 -22.10
N ASN A 154 -24.80 11.09 -21.45
CA ASN A 154 -25.88 10.36 -22.10
C ASN A 154 -26.93 11.33 -22.65
N ALA A 155 -27.56 10.97 -23.76
CA ALA A 155 -28.60 11.80 -24.38
C ALA A 155 -29.75 12.06 -23.38
N GLY A 156 -30.10 13.33 -23.18
CA GLY A 156 -31.18 13.73 -22.27
C GLY A 156 -30.82 13.77 -20.79
N THR A 157 -29.56 13.54 -20.42
CA THR A 157 -29.05 13.72 -19.05
C THR A 157 -28.03 14.85 -18.99
N PHE A 158 -27.71 15.31 -17.78
CA PHE A 158 -26.55 16.19 -17.57
C PHE A 158 -25.25 15.36 -17.62
N LYS A 159 -24.15 16.07 -17.87
CA LYS A 159 -22.80 15.50 -17.93
C LYS A 159 -22.31 15.14 -16.53
N LYS A 160 -21.69 13.96 -16.40
CA LYS A 160 -20.95 13.54 -15.21
C LYS A 160 -19.46 13.64 -15.50
N GLU A 161 -18.69 14.24 -14.60
CA GLU A 161 -17.26 14.46 -14.78
C GLU A 161 -16.50 14.07 -13.52
N HIS A 162 -15.27 13.57 -13.70
CA HIS A 162 -14.30 13.34 -12.64
C HIS A 162 -12.93 13.84 -13.07
N SER A 163 -12.17 14.42 -12.14
CA SER A 163 -10.76 14.76 -12.30
C SER A 163 -10.00 14.61 -10.99
N ASN A 164 -8.86 13.93 -11.02
CA ASN A 164 -7.93 13.80 -9.90
C ASN A 164 -6.51 14.16 -10.33
N PHE A 165 -5.80 14.87 -9.46
CA PHE A 165 -4.38 15.17 -9.57
C PHE A 165 -3.69 15.00 -8.22
N GLY A 166 -2.59 14.26 -8.21
CA GLY A 166 -1.83 13.95 -7.00
C GLY A 166 -0.33 13.99 -7.21
N LEU A 167 0.41 14.16 -6.11
CA LEU A 167 1.87 14.19 -6.07
C LEU A 167 2.37 13.25 -4.97
N GLY A 168 3.29 12.35 -5.33
CA GLY A 168 4.08 11.56 -4.39
C GLY A 168 5.54 11.96 -4.44
N LEU A 169 6.18 12.11 -3.29
CA LEU A 169 7.59 12.44 -3.15
C LEU A 169 8.24 11.45 -2.19
N GLY A 170 9.49 11.11 -2.47
CA GLY A 170 10.21 10.09 -1.72
C GLY A 170 11.70 10.35 -1.64
N MET A 171 12.30 9.94 -0.53
CA MET A 171 13.73 9.88 -0.35
C MET A 171 14.17 8.64 0.44
N MET A 172 15.37 8.15 0.15
CA MET A 172 16.06 7.12 0.92
C MET A 172 17.55 7.49 1.03
N MET A 173 18.08 7.46 2.25
CA MET A 173 19.48 7.75 2.55
C MET A 173 19.97 6.80 3.64
N GLY A 174 20.86 5.88 3.25
CA GLY A 174 21.31 4.82 4.15
C GLY A 174 20.13 3.99 4.65
N ASP A 175 19.95 3.94 5.96
CA ASP A 175 18.89 3.19 6.63
C ASP A 175 17.59 4.00 6.83
N ILE A 176 17.55 5.27 6.41
CA ILE A 176 16.39 6.16 6.59
C ILE A 176 15.61 6.25 5.27
N GLU A 177 14.29 6.12 5.38
CA GLU A 177 13.35 6.37 4.28
C GLU A 177 12.31 7.40 4.73
N GLY A 178 11.91 8.30 3.82
CA GLY A 178 10.85 9.28 4.06
C GLY A 178 10.04 9.54 2.81
N TYR A 179 8.75 9.84 2.97
CA TYR A 179 7.84 10.10 1.86
C TYR A 179 6.71 11.06 2.23
N ALA A 180 6.09 11.62 1.19
CA ALA A 180 4.85 12.38 1.27
C ALA A 180 4.02 12.14 -0.01
N ASN A 181 2.76 11.78 0.15
CA ASN A 181 1.77 11.60 -0.91
C ASN A 181 0.62 12.57 -0.64
N ILE A 182 0.23 13.35 -1.64
CA ILE A 182 -0.71 14.46 -1.52
C ILE A 182 -1.70 14.40 -2.68
N ILE A 183 -3.00 14.44 -2.37
CA ILE A 183 -4.05 14.69 -3.35
C ILE A 183 -4.18 16.21 -3.46
N LEU A 184 -3.82 16.75 -4.63
CA LEU A 184 -3.82 18.19 -4.88
C LEU A 184 -5.20 18.68 -5.34
N SER A 185 -5.94 17.83 -6.05
CA SER A 185 -7.32 18.08 -6.45
C SER A 185 -7.97 16.74 -6.75
N ASP A 186 -9.18 16.56 -6.25
CA ASP A 186 -10.05 15.46 -6.65
C ASP A 186 -11.49 15.98 -6.63
N GLU A 187 -12.11 16.04 -7.80
CA GLU A 187 -13.48 16.50 -7.95
C GLU A 187 -14.29 15.54 -8.82
N SER A 188 -15.56 15.37 -8.47
CA SER A 188 -16.59 14.86 -9.38
C SER A 188 -17.80 15.78 -9.41
N LYS A 189 -18.39 15.96 -10.59
CA LYS A 189 -19.57 16.82 -10.83
C LYS A 189 -20.65 16.03 -11.54
N GLY A 190 -21.90 16.34 -11.23
CA GLY A 190 -23.05 15.69 -11.87
C GLY A 190 -23.29 14.28 -11.32
N GLY A 191 -23.76 14.18 -10.09
CA GLY A 191 -24.16 12.95 -9.42
C GLY A 191 -25.57 12.48 -9.80
N ALA A 192 -26.50 12.50 -8.84
CA ALA A 192 -27.92 12.23 -9.08
C ALA A 192 -28.65 13.43 -9.71
N ALA A 193 -28.18 14.64 -9.43
CA ALA A 193 -28.59 15.90 -10.05
C ALA A 193 -27.39 16.67 -10.62
N ALA A 194 -27.67 17.60 -11.54
CA ALA A 194 -26.63 18.38 -12.24
C ALA A 194 -25.78 19.25 -11.31
N ALA A 195 -26.32 19.66 -10.16
CA ALA A 195 -25.65 20.50 -9.18
C ALA A 195 -24.84 19.71 -8.13
N ASP A 196 -24.93 18.37 -8.13
CA ASP A 196 -24.25 17.54 -7.16
C ASP A 196 -22.73 17.57 -7.39
N LYS A 197 -21.96 17.60 -6.29
CA LYS A 197 -20.50 17.71 -6.30
C LYS A 197 -19.88 16.81 -5.23
N PHE A 198 -18.81 16.11 -5.60
CA PHE A 198 -17.94 15.37 -4.69
C PHE A 198 -16.54 15.98 -4.76
N GLU A 199 -15.92 16.27 -3.62
CA GLU A 199 -14.54 16.79 -3.54
C GLU A 199 -13.76 15.97 -2.54
N ALA A 200 -12.61 15.43 -2.92
CA ALA A 200 -11.75 14.67 -2.02
C ALA A 200 -10.39 15.34 -1.80
N ASN A 201 -9.80 15.08 -0.64
CA ASN A 201 -8.45 15.48 -0.30
C ASN A 201 -7.74 14.38 0.49
N GLY A 202 -6.42 14.44 0.52
CA GLY A 202 -5.62 13.43 1.16
C GLY A 202 -4.16 13.83 1.32
N LEU A 203 -3.57 13.41 2.43
CA LEU A 203 -2.17 13.58 2.78
C LEU A 203 -1.70 12.34 3.53
N ASN A 204 -0.69 11.68 2.98
CA ASN A 204 0.00 10.58 3.64
C ASN A 204 1.49 10.90 3.72
N LEU A 205 2.03 10.95 4.92
CA LEU A 205 3.46 11.21 5.15
C LEU A 205 4.00 10.20 6.16
N GLY A 206 5.23 9.77 5.94
CA GLY A 206 5.81 8.76 6.79
C GLY A 206 7.32 8.71 6.71
N ALA A 207 7.89 8.05 7.70
CA ALA A 207 9.31 7.80 7.78
C ALA A 207 9.57 6.41 8.37
N SER A 208 10.69 5.82 7.99
CA SER A 208 11.16 4.58 8.57
C SER A 208 12.67 4.56 8.74
N TYR A 209 13.13 3.73 9.69
CA TYR A 209 14.53 3.50 9.98
C TYR A 209 14.79 2.00 10.09
N ASN A 210 15.76 1.50 9.33
CA ASN A 210 16.21 0.12 9.43
C ASN A 210 17.29 -0.02 10.52
N LEU A 211 16.94 -0.66 11.62
CA LEU A 211 17.85 -0.97 12.72
C LEU A 211 18.15 -2.47 12.73
N ASN A 212 19.31 -2.85 12.20
CA ASN A 212 19.80 -4.24 12.21
C ASN A 212 18.78 -5.26 11.66
N GLY A 213 18.14 -4.92 10.53
CA GLY A 213 17.12 -5.78 9.90
C GLY A 213 15.73 -5.70 10.54
N THR A 214 15.54 -4.84 11.53
CA THR A 214 14.23 -4.49 12.09
C THR A 214 13.88 -3.09 11.63
N LYS A 215 12.76 -2.93 10.93
CA LYS A 215 12.31 -1.61 10.47
C LYS A 215 11.35 -1.02 11.49
N ILE A 216 11.68 0.17 11.97
CA ILE A 216 10.81 1.00 12.82
C ILE A 216 10.20 2.06 11.91
N PHE A 217 8.90 2.31 12.01
CA PHE A 217 8.21 3.25 11.13
C PHE A 217 7.14 4.05 11.84
N VAL A 218 6.88 5.24 11.31
CA VAL A 218 5.76 6.11 11.64
C VAL A 218 5.09 6.55 10.35
N ASP A 219 3.77 6.60 10.38
CA ASP A 219 2.93 6.98 9.27
C ASP A 219 1.77 7.83 9.79
N TYR A 220 1.52 8.92 9.09
CA TYR A 220 0.37 9.79 9.30
C TYR A 220 -0.41 9.82 7.99
N ASP A 221 -1.65 9.38 8.05
CA ASP A 221 -2.57 9.37 6.91
C ASP A 221 -3.80 10.20 7.28
N THR A 222 -4.22 11.06 6.38
CA THR A 222 -5.48 11.78 6.51
C THR A 222 -6.07 11.90 5.13
N ASP A 223 -7.34 11.57 5.01
CA ASP A 223 -8.11 11.76 3.80
C ASP A 223 -9.54 12.16 4.17
N GLY A 224 -10.30 12.54 3.18
CA GLY A 224 -11.69 12.92 3.39
C GLY A 224 -12.34 13.34 2.11
N TYR A 225 -13.65 13.55 2.20
CA TYR A 225 -14.43 14.08 1.10
C TYR A 225 -15.60 14.93 1.57
N ASP A 226 -15.99 15.85 0.72
CA ASP A 226 -17.22 16.61 0.80
C ASP A 226 -18.16 16.13 -0.31
N ASP A 227 -19.30 15.55 0.05
CA ASP A 227 -20.35 15.12 -0.88
C ASP A 227 -21.58 16.03 -0.74
N THR A 228 -21.92 16.74 -1.82
CA THR A 228 -23.08 17.62 -1.90
C THR A 228 -24.11 17.01 -2.83
N VAL A 229 -25.21 16.50 -2.28
CA VAL A 229 -26.32 15.91 -3.05
C VAL A 229 -27.58 16.74 -2.83
N SER A 230 -28.14 17.28 -3.92
CA SER A 230 -29.35 18.12 -3.88
C SER A 230 -29.27 19.28 -2.88
N GLY A 231 -28.07 19.84 -2.70
CA GLY A 231 -27.81 20.96 -1.78
C GLY A 231 -27.57 20.58 -0.31
N ALA A 232 -27.68 19.30 0.05
CA ALA A 232 -27.27 18.80 1.36
C ALA A 232 -25.80 18.35 1.31
N LYS A 233 -24.99 18.82 2.26
CA LYS A 233 -23.57 18.48 2.35
C LYS A 233 -23.32 17.42 3.42
N THR A 234 -22.55 16.40 3.06
CA THR A 234 -21.92 15.43 3.97
C THR A 234 -20.41 15.62 3.90
N GLU A 235 -19.75 15.81 5.04
CA GLU A 235 -18.29 15.90 5.12
C GLU A 235 -17.78 14.64 5.83
N GLN A 236 -16.80 13.95 5.24
CA GLN A 236 -16.10 12.83 5.84
C GLN A 236 -14.63 13.22 6.05
N THR A 237 -14.08 12.90 7.21
CA THR A 237 -12.64 13.04 7.48
C THR A 237 -12.13 11.80 8.19
N TYR A 238 -11.09 11.19 7.63
CA TYR A 238 -10.29 10.14 8.24
C TYR A 238 -8.94 10.71 8.67
N THR A 239 -8.44 10.23 9.80
CA THR A 239 -7.07 10.50 10.26
C THR A 239 -6.55 9.29 11.00
N ALA A 240 -5.37 8.82 10.60
CA ALA A 240 -4.65 7.74 11.25
C ALA A 240 -3.21 8.13 11.58
N ILE A 241 -2.78 7.70 12.75
CA ILE A 241 -1.37 7.67 13.13
C ILE A 241 -1.01 6.21 13.39
N THR A 242 -0.02 5.71 12.66
CA THR A 242 0.55 4.38 12.85
C THR A 242 1.99 4.50 13.29
N VAL A 243 2.34 3.83 14.39
CA VAL A 243 3.73 3.62 14.81
C VAL A 243 3.96 2.13 14.93
N GLY A 244 4.98 1.60 14.27
CA GLY A 244 5.17 0.15 14.25
C GLY A 244 6.62 -0.29 14.12
N VAL A 245 6.81 -1.58 14.36
CA VAL A 245 8.04 -2.29 14.10
C VAL A 245 7.74 -3.54 13.29
N GLY A 246 8.54 -3.77 12.26
CA GLY A 246 8.42 -4.93 11.38
C GLY A 246 9.77 -5.60 11.17
N ARG A 247 9.77 -6.92 11.06
CA ARG A 247 10.98 -7.72 10.83
C ARG A 247 10.68 -8.93 9.98
N ILE A 248 11.60 -9.21 9.06
CA ILE A 248 11.68 -10.49 8.36
C ILE A 248 12.76 -11.33 9.07
N HIS A 249 12.39 -12.53 9.51
CA HIS A 249 13.30 -13.49 10.11
C HIS A 249 13.44 -14.70 9.18
N GLU A 250 14.62 -14.87 8.60
CA GLU A 250 14.97 -16.04 7.81
C GLU A 250 15.08 -17.26 8.73
N VAL A 251 14.21 -18.24 8.54
CA VAL A 251 14.19 -19.51 9.30
C VAL A 251 15.11 -20.53 8.63
N SER A 252 15.15 -20.52 7.29
CA SER A 252 16.04 -21.31 6.46
C SER A 252 16.24 -20.62 5.11
N SER A 253 17.03 -21.20 4.22
CA SER A 253 17.20 -20.67 2.86
C SER A 253 15.91 -20.64 2.02
N THR A 254 14.86 -21.35 2.43
CA THR A 254 13.59 -21.49 1.70
C THR A 254 12.38 -21.07 2.53
N ALA A 255 12.56 -20.54 3.75
CA ALA A 255 11.44 -20.18 4.61
C ALA A 255 11.77 -18.99 5.51
N ARG A 256 10.81 -18.07 5.61
CA ARG A 256 10.93 -16.83 6.37
C ARG A 256 9.64 -16.50 7.12
N LEU A 257 9.79 -15.85 8.26
CA LEU A 257 8.71 -15.28 9.05
C LEU A 257 8.68 -13.76 8.87
N ASN A 258 7.53 -13.23 8.46
CA ASN A 258 7.24 -11.81 8.36
C ASN A 258 6.44 -11.41 9.61
N MET A 259 6.96 -10.52 10.43
CA MET A 259 6.35 -10.20 11.71
C MET A 259 6.27 -8.70 11.90
N ASP A 260 5.12 -8.21 12.36
CA ASP A 260 4.98 -6.81 12.75
C ASP A 260 4.03 -6.63 13.93
N VAL A 261 4.29 -5.56 14.68
CA VAL A 261 3.35 -5.01 15.65
C VAL A 261 3.23 -3.51 15.41
N LYS A 262 2.00 -3.01 15.39
CA LYS A 262 1.71 -1.59 15.12
C LYS A 262 0.77 -1.07 16.17
N PHE A 263 1.03 0.12 16.69
CA PHE A 263 0.04 0.91 17.39
C PHE A 263 -0.65 1.81 16.36
N VAL A 264 -1.97 1.70 16.26
CA VAL A 264 -2.78 2.48 15.31
C VAL A 264 -3.82 3.28 16.08
N SER A 265 -3.85 4.58 15.85
CA SER A 265 -4.88 5.49 16.35
C SER A 265 -5.61 6.10 15.17
N GLU A 266 -6.89 5.80 15.04
CA GLU A 266 -7.73 6.22 13.91
C GLU A 266 -8.88 7.08 14.41
N LYS A 267 -9.28 8.05 13.60
CA LYS A 267 -10.47 8.86 13.79
C LYS A 267 -11.18 9.02 12.45
N ASP A 268 -12.42 8.58 12.42
CA ASP A 268 -13.40 8.90 11.37
C ASP A 268 -14.40 9.92 11.90
N GLU A 269 -14.67 10.95 11.12
CA GLU A 269 -15.68 11.96 11.42
C GLU A 269 -16.58 12.16 10.21
N THR A 270 -17.87 11.87 10.37
CA THR A 270 -18.91 12.17 9.38
C THR A 270 -19.76 13.33 9.91
N LYS A 271 -19.80 14.44 9.18
CA LYS A 271 -20.68 15.57 9.45
C LYS A 271 -21.81 15.59 8.43
N THR A 272 -23.05 15.49 8.91
CA THR A 272 -24.27 15.82 8.16
C THR A 272 -25.01 16.91 8.94
N THR A 273 -26.32 16.78 9.15
CA THR A 273 -27.05 17.57 10.16
C THR A 273 -26.57 17.25 11.58
N THR A 274 -25.95 16.09 11.80
CA THR A 274 -25.32 15.70 13.07
C THR A 274 -23.92 15.16 12.80
N THR A 275 -23.00 15.36 13.75
CA THR A 275 -21.65 14.80 13.68
C THR A 275 -21.60 13.43 14.33
N THR A 276 -21.09 12.45 13.59
CA THR A 276 -20.70 11.14 14.10
C THR A 276 -19.18 11.05 14.08
N GLU A 277 -18.56 10.76 15.22
CA GLU A 277 -17.12 10.54 15.34
C GLU A 277 -16.88 9.11 15.83
N THR A 278 -16.11 8.33 15.08
CA THR A 278 -15.59 7.02 15.51
C THR A 278 -14.10 7.16 15.76
N LYS A 279 -13.65 6.81 16.97
CA LYS A 279 -12.24 6.73 17.33
C LYS A 279 -11.87 5.30 17.62
N GLU A 280 -10.78 4.85 17.05
CA GLU A 280 -10.24 3.52 17.29
C GLU A 280 -8.80 3.62 17.75
N THR A 281 -8.44 2.76 18.70
CA THR A 281 -7.06 2.59 19.12
C THR A 281 -6.80 1.10 19.20
N THR A 282 -5.84 0.62 18.42
CA THR A 282 -5.58 -0.81 18.23
C THR A 282 -4.10 -1.11 18.29
N LEU A 283 -3.78 -2.36 18.65
CA LEU A 283 -2.43 -2.90 18.60
C LEU A 283 -2.44 -4.20 17.79
N PRO A 284 -2.53 -4.15 16.46
CA PRO A 284 -2.40 -5.31 15.60
C PRO A 284 -1.02 -5.97 15.72
N LEU A 285 -1.04 -7.30 15.83
CA LEU A 285 0.09 -8.20 15.68
C LEU A 285 -0.15 -9.05 14.43
N THR A 286 0.82 -9.06 13.52
CA THR A 286 0.78 -9.87 12.30
C THR A 286 1.93 -10.85 12.31
N LEU A 287 1.63 -12.13 12.04
CA LEU A 287 2.60 -13.19 11.83
C LEU A 287 2.32 -13.83 10.47
N GLY A 288 3.16 -13.56 9.48
CA GLY A 288 3.17 -14.17 8.16
C GLY A 288 4.30 -15.18 8.02
N PHE A 289 4.09 -16.23 7.25
CA PHE A 289 5.14 -17.13 6.77
C PHE A 289 5.18 -17.10 5.25
N GLU A 290 6.38 -17.21 4.69
CA GLU A 290 6.60 -17.40 3.26
C GLU A 290 7.60 -18.55 3.10
N ALA A 291 7.25 -19.56 2.30
CA ALA A 291 8.07 -20.75 2.10
C ALA A 291 8.10 -21.19 0.64
N ASP A 292 9.29 -21.41 0.10
CA ASP A 292 9.51 -22.02 -1.20
C ASP A 292 9.30 -23.53 -1.06
N ALA A 293 8.07 -23.97 -1.36
CA ALA A 293 7.68 -25.38 -1.29
C ALA A 293 8.41 -26.20 -2.37
N THR A 294 8.59 -25.62 -3.55
CA THR A 294 9.41 -26.16 -4.64
C THR A 294 10.04 -25.02 -5.44
N SER A 295 10.92 -25.30 -6.40
CA SER A 295 11.52 -24.27 -7.27
C SER A 295 10.50 -23.47 -8.10
N TRP A 296 9.30 -24.03 -8.32
CA TRP A 296 8.24 -23.40 -9.10
C TRP A 296 7.07 -22.92 -8.22
N LEU A 297 7.08 -23.17 -6.90
CA LEU A 297 5.97 -22.85 -5.99
C LEU A 297 6.47 -22.23 -4.69
N THR A 298 6.02 -21.01 -4.42
CA THR A 298 6.13 -20.36 -3.11
C THR A 298 4.75 -20.30 -2.47
N LEU A 299 4.64 -20.69 -1.20
CA LEU A 299 3.40 -20.64 -0.41
C LEU A 299 3.52 -19.57 0.66
N ARG A 300 2.40 -18.91 0.95
CA ARG A 300 2.29 -17.87 1.97
C ARG A 300 1.04 -18.05 2.79
N GLY A 301 1.11 -17.60 4.03
CA GLY A 301 -0.06 -17.31 4.81
C GLY A 301 0.27 -16.46 6.01
N SER A 302 -0.74 -15.83 6.57
CA SER A 302 -0.59 -14.97 7.73
C SER A 302 -1.79 -15.04 8.66
N VAL A 303 -1.53 -14.76 9.92
CA VAL A 303 -2.57 -14.47 10.91
C VAL A 303 -2.31 -13.07 11.46
N SER A 304 -3.32 -12.23 11.46
CA SER A 304 -3.30 -10.93 12.13
C SER A 304 -4.42 -10.83 13.14
N GLN A 305 -4.17 -10.13 14.26
CA GLN A 305 -5.20 -9.82 15.25
C GLN A 305 -4.79 -8.64 16.12
N ASN A 306 -5.76 -7.90 16.65
CA ASN A 306 -5.50 -6.92 17.70
C ASN A 306 -5.23 -7.62 19.03
N VAL A 307 -4.11 -7.29 19.67
CA VAL A 307 -3.71 -7.84 20.97
C VAL A 307 -3.67 -6.74 22.02
N ILE A 308 -4.21 -6.98 23.21
CA ILE A 308 -4.18 -6.07 24.38
C ILE A 308 -4.99 -4.77 24.19
N ILE A 309 -4.82 -4.05 23.08
CA ILE A 309 -5.48 -2.79 22.74
C ILE A 309 -6.40 -3.01 21.54
N ASN A 310 -7.70 -2.81 21.75
CA ASN A 310 -8.73 -2.99 20.72
C ASN A 310 -9.97 -2.12 21.02
N ASN A 311 -9.74 -0.84 21.28
CA ASN A 311 -10.76 0.09 21.77
C ASN A 311 -11.47 0.80 20.62
N ARG A 312 -12.77 1.01 20.78
CA ARG A 312 -13.62 1.78 19.89
C ARG A 312 -14.50 2.74 20.70
N GLU A 313 -14.57 3.98 20.27
CA GLU A 313 -15.47 5.00 20.81
C GLU A 313 -16.29 5.58 19.66
N VAL A 314 -17.61 5.51 19.76
CA VAL A 314 -18.54 6.11 18.80
C VAL A 314 -19.31 7.21 19.49
N LYS A 315 -19.11 8.44 19.02
CA LYS A 315 -19.78 9.64 19.51
C LYS A 315 -20.74 10.15 18.46
N THR A 316 -22.02 10.22 18.82
CA THR A 316 -23.09 10.85 18.06
C THR A 316 -23.71 11.93 18.96
N THR A 317 -25.02 11.89 19.22
CA THR A 317 -25.66 12.62 20.33
C THR A 317 -25.31 12.03 21.70
N THR A 318 -24.90 10.76 21.73
CA THR A 318 -24.39 10.04 22.91
C THR A 318 -23.02 9.43 22.61
N THR A 319 -22.27 9.08 23.66
CA THR A 319 -20.96 8.43 23.53
C THR A 319 -21.05 6.97 23.97
N ASN A 320 -20.75 6.05 23.04
CA ASN A 320 -20.62 4.63 23.32
C ASN A 320 -19.14 4.23 23.26
N LYS A 321 -18.67 3.47 24.25
CA LYS A 321 -17.31 2.94 24.29
C LYS A 321 -17.37 1.42 24.40
N ASN A 322 -16.66 0.74 23.52
CA ASN A 322 -16.63 -0.72 23.47
C ASN A 322 -15.29 -1.23 22.95
N THR A 323 -15.05 -2.53 23.10
CA THR A 323 -13.99 -3.23 22.40
C THR A 323 -14.48 -3.59 21.00
N LYS A 324 -13.62 -3.53 19.96
CA LYS A 324 -14.00 -4.06 18.64
C LYS A 324 -14.34 -5.56 18.77
N ALA A 325 -15.18 -6.04 17.86
CA ALA A 325 -15.45 -7.47 17.72
C ALA A 325 -14.17 -8.26 17.40
N ASN A 326 -14.28 -9.58 17.25
CA ASN A 326 -13.15 -10.43 16.86
C ASN A 326 -12.42 -9.83 15.64
N THR A 327 -11.10 -9.72 15.74
CA THR A 327 -10.22 -9.11 14.73
C THR A 327 -9.24 -10.10 14.11
N THR A 328 -9.34 -11.38 14.45
CA THR A 328 -8.49 -12.40 13.84
C THR A 328 -8.80 -12.51 12.35
N ASN A 329 -7.81 -12.24 11.51
CA ASN A 329 -7.85 -12.47 10.07
C ASN A 329 -6.81 -13.51 9.67
N VAL A 330 -7.15 -14.36 8.69
CA VAL A 330 -6.24 -15.39 8.17
C VAL A 330 -6.20 -15.30 6.65
N SER A 331 -5.02 -14.99 6.12
CA SER A 331 -4.81 -14.85 4.68
C SER A 331 -3.89 -15.96 4.17
N ALA A 332 -4.06 -16.35 2.91
CA ALA A 332 -3.20 -17.32 2.23
C ALA A 332 -2.98 -16.93 0.77
N GLY A 333 -1.85 -17.33 0.20
CA GLY A 333 -1.51 -17.06 -1.18
C GLY A 333 -0.38 -17.94 -1.71
N ALA A 334 -0.16 -17.89 -3.01
CA ALA A 334 0.94 -18.60 -3.65
C ALA A 334 1.56 -17.81 -4.81
N THR A 335 2.82 -18.09 -5.10
CA THR A 335 3.50 -17.70 -6.33
C THR A 335 3.85 -18.94 -7.15
N LEU A 336 3.52 -18.92 -8.43
CA LEU A 336 4.09 -19.82 -9.43
C LEU A 336 5.29 -19.13 -10.10
N ASN A 337 6.46 -19.75 -10.00
CA ASN A 337 7.72 -19.21 -10.52
C ASN A 337 8.08 -19.85 -11.86
N PHE A 338 8.23 -19.03 -12.90
CA PHE A 338 8.62 -19.42 -14.26
C PHE A 338 9.85 -18.62 -14.72
N GLY A 339 10.99 -18.85 -14.06
CA GLY A 339 12.22 -18.10 -14.32
C GLY A 339 12.06 -16.63 -13.93
N LYS A 340 12.06 -15.72 -14.91
CA LYS A 340 11.86 -14.28 -14.69
C LYS A 340 10.38 -13.86 -14.58
N LEU A 341 9.47 -14.75 -14.95
CA LEU A 341 8.03 -14.55 -14.83
C LEU A 341 7.54 -15.13 -13.50
N LYS A 342 6.73 -14.37 -12.78
CA LYS A 342 6.05 -14.79 -11.54
C LYS A 342 4.56 -14.54 -11.68
N VAL A 343 3.76 -15.51 -11.25
CA VAL A 343 2.30 -15.42 -11.19
C VAL A 343 1.89 -15.59 -9.74
N ASP A 344 1.30 -14.56 -9.18
CA ASP A 344 0.91 -14.50 -7.78
C ASP A 344 -0.61 -14.52 -7.67
N GLY A 345 -1.13 -15.13 -6.62
CA GLY A 345 -2.57 -15.15 -6.36
C GLY A 345 -2.90 -15.48 -4.91
N SER A 346 -4.04 -14.98 -4.48
CA SER A 346 -4.66 -15.26 -3.18
C SER A 346 -5.33 -16.63 -3.23
N ILE A 347 -5.36 -17.32 -2.09
CA ILE A 347 -5.98 -18.64 -1.93
C ILE A 347 -7.15 -18.52 -0.96
N GLY A 348 -8.29 -19.13 -1.32
CA GLY A 348 -9.42 -19.29 -0.40
C GLY A 348 -10.32 -18.07 -0.26
N THR A 349 -10.24 -17.10 -1.18
CA THR A 349 -11.15 -15.93 -1.19
C THR A 349 -12.47 -16.19 -1.92
N THR A 350 -12.76 -17.42 -2.35
CA THR A 350 -14.03 -17.79 -3.00
C THR A 350 -15.07 -18.33 -2.01
N SER A 351 -16.33 -17.90 -2.18
CA SER A 351 -17.48 -18.55 -1.54
C SER A 351 -17.91 -19.82 -2.29
N HIS A 352 -18.84 -20.58 -1.68
CA HIS A 352 -19.47 -21.74 -2.32
C HIS A 352 -20.25 -21.39 -3.62
N ALA A 353 -20.63 -20.12 -3.84
CA ALA A 353 -21.37 -19.65 -5.00
C ALA A 353 -20.49 -18.79 -5.91
N ARG A 354 -20.10 -19.35 -7.07
CA ARG A 354 -19.18 -18.73 -8.06
C ARG A 354 -19.65 -17.40 -8.66
N ASN A 355 -20.94 -17.09 -8.54
CA ASN A 355 -21.57 -15.94 -9.20
C ASN A 355 -21.81 -14.75 -8.25
N ALA A 356 -21.37 -14.82 -6.99
CA ALA A 356 -21.51 -13.70 -6.08
C ALA A 356 -20.56 -12.55 -6.51
N ALA A 357 -21.11 -11.35 -6.64
CA ALA A 357 -20.41 -10.14 -7.06
C ALA A 357 -19.32 -9.66 -6.07
N ALA A 358 -19.36 -10.16 -4.83
CA ALA A 358 -18.34 -10.00 -3.81
C ALA A 358 -18.14 -11.34 -3.11
N GLN A 359 -16.89 -11.79 -3.00
CA GLN A 359 -16.52 -13.09 -2.44
C GLN A 359 -15.78 -12.92 -1.12
N SER A 360 -16.47 -13.05 0.02
CA SER A 360 -15.81 -13.01 1.34
C SER A 360 -14.96 -14.27 1.59
N GLU A 361 -13.94 -14.15 2.45
CA GLU A 361 -13.19 -15.30 2.99
C GLU A 361 -14.15 -16.26 3.70
N ASN A 362 -14.41 -17.42 3.10
CA ASN A 362 -15.42 -18.38 3.58
C ASN A 362 -14.78 -19.70 4.05
N GLY A 363 -13.46 -19.71 4.30
CA GLY A 363 -12.74 -20.90 4.76
C GLY A 363 -12.85 -22.10 3.82
N THR A 364 -13.06 -21.85 2.52
CA THR A 364 -13.28 -22.89 1.50
C THR A 364 -12.10 -22.91 0.53
N LEU A 365 -11.46 -24.08 0.36
CA LEU A 365 -10.45 -24.29 -0.68
C LEU A 365 -11.13 -24.88 -1.93
N ALA A 366 -11.35 -24.04 -2.93
CA ALA A 366 -11.88 -24.46 -4.23
C ALA A 366 -10.73 -24.87 -5.17
N LEU A 367 -10.68 -26.16 -5.55
CA LEU A 367 -9.61 -26.68 -6.42
C LEU A 367 -9.78 -26.34 -7.91
N ASP A 368 -10.95 -25.84 -8.28
CA ASP A 368 -11.29 -25.37 -9.62
C ASP A 368 -11.19 -23.84 -9.78
N ASN A 369 -10.91 -23.11 -8.69
CA ASN A 369 -10.59 -21.68 -8.68
C ASN A 369 -9.54 -21.36 -7.60
N VAL A 370 -8.39 -22.03 -7.70
CA VAL A 370 -7.36 -22.06 -6.63
C VAL A 370 -6.74 -20.69 -6.37
N LEU A 371 -6.48 -19.91 -7.43
CA LEU A 371 -5.88 -18.58 -7.34
C LEU A 371 -6.91 -17.53 -7.72
N THR A 372 -7.17 -16.62 -6.79
CA THR A 372 -7.99 -15.43 -6.96
C THR A 372 -7.11 -14.19 -6.83
N ARG A 373 -7.56 -13.04 -7.37
CA ARG A 373 -6.76 -11.79 -7.40
C ARG A 373 -5.35 -12.07 -7.92
N VAL A 374 -5.26 -12.28 -9.23
CA VAL A 374 -4.04 -12.76 -9.86
C VAL A 374 -3.25 -11.56 -10.36
N GLY A 375 -1.95 -11.54 -10.06
CA GLY A 375 -1.04 -10.61 -10.70
C GLY A 375 0.16 -11.33 -11.30
N VAL A 376 0.72 -10.71 -12.33
CA VAL A 376 1.81 -11.27 -13.14
C VAL A 376 2.91 -10.25 -13.22
N THR A 377 4.12 -10.65 -12.82
CA THR A 377 5.31 -9.80 -12.91
C THR A 377 6.39 -10.48 -13.75
N TYR A 378 6.98 -9.74 -14.69
CA TYR A 378 8.12 -10.17 -15.48
C TYR A 378 9.29 -9.22 -15.32
N TRP A 379 10.45 -9.76 -14.96
CA TRP A 379 11.70 -9.01 -14.80
C TRP A 379 12.56 -9.13 -16.07
N PHE A 380 13.20 -8.03 -16.50
CA PHE A 380 13.97 -8.00 -17.75
C PHE A 380 15.34 -8.67 -17.65
#